data_AF-F1LHY4-F1
#
_entry.id   AF-F1LHY4-F1
#
_cell.length_a   1.000
_cell.length_b   1.000
_cell.length_c   1.000
_cell.angle_alpha   90.00
_cell.angle_beta   90.00
_cell.angle_gamma   90.00
#
_symmetry.space_group_name_H-M   'P 1'
#
loop_
_entity.id
_entity.type
_entity.pdbx_description
1 polymer ?
#
loop_
_entity_poly.entity_id
_entity_poly.type
_entity_poly.pdbx_seq_one_letter_code
_entity_poly.pdbx_strand_id
1 'polypeptide(L)'
;MIGGLLAGHDQCGGEVVEKDGKKYKLFYGMSSDTAMKKYQGSVAEYRASEGKTIYMPYRGDVSRTIHDLLGGLRSACTYIGATKLKELSKRATFVRVTQQTNDQYSAYEVPRID
;
A
#
# COMPACT_ATOMS: atom_id res chain seq x y z
N MET A 1 -7.94 -0.08 6.06
CA MET A 1 -8.09 -0.59 4.67
C MET A 1 -6.87 -0.17 3.88
N ILE A 2 -6.31 -1.05 3.04
CA ILE A 2 -5.09 -0.78 2.27
C ILE A 2 -5.32 -1.06 0.78
N GLY A 3 -5.23 -0.03 -0.07
CA GLY A 3 -5.39 -0.16 -1.53
C GLY A 3 -4.03 -0.28 -2.22
N GLY A 4 -3.29 0.83 -2.28
CA GLY A 4 -2.01 0.90 -3.02
C GLY A 4 -0.97 -0.13 -2.58
N LEU A 5 -0.94 -0.53 -1.30
CA LEU A 5 -0.01 -1.55 -0.82
C LEU A 5 -0.25 -2.92 -1.47
N LEU A 6 -1.51 -3.26 -1.76
CA LEU A 6 -1.91 -4.54 -2.34
C LEU A 6 -1.99 -4.51 -3.87
N ALA A 7 -2.16 -3.34 -4.48
CA ALA A 7 -2.40 -3.16 -5.92
C ALA A 7 -1.36 -3.78 -6.86
N GLY A 8 -0.12 -3.97 -6.41
CA GLY A 8 0.98 -4.51 -7.22
C GLY A 8 1.06 -6.04 -7.27
N HIS A 9 0.14 -6.77 -6.64
CA HIS A 9 0.24 -8.24 -6.51
C HIS A 9 -0.57 -9.00 -7.55
N ASP A 10 -0.28 -10.29 -7.71
CA ASP A 10 -0.94 -11.19 -8.66
C ASP A 10 -2.46 -11.27 -8.45
N GLN A 11 -2.90 -11.27 -7.20
CA GLN A 11 -4.31 -11.36 -6.81
C GLN A 11 -5.12 -10.08 -7.10
N CYS A 12 -4.45 -8.96 -7.39
CA CYS A 12 -5.13 -7.75 -7.83
C CYS A 12 -5.49 -7.84 -9.31
N GLY A 13 -6.69 -7.37 -9.66
CA GLY A 13 -7.07 -7.16 -11.05
C GLY A 13 -6.19 -6.10 -11.74
N GLY A 14 -6.28 -6.05 -13.06
CA GLY A 14 -5.46 -5.17 -13.88
C GLY A 14 -4.25 -5.90 -14.49
N GLU A 15 -3.85 -5.43 -15.66
CA GLU A 15 -2.79 -6.05 -16.46
C GLU A 15 -1.41 -5.69 -15.93
N VAL A 16 -0.47 -6.64 -16.10
CA VAL A 16 0.95 -6.39 -15.87
C VAL A 16 1.51 -5.72 -17.11
N VAL A 17 2.03 -4.51 -16.94
CA VAL A 17 2.65 -3.71 -18.00
C VAL A 17 4.16 -3.75 -17.79
N GLU A 18 4.92 -3.97 -18.85
CA GLU A 18 6.37 -3.88 -18.82
C GLU A 18 6.82 -2.52 -19.36
N LYS A 19 7.68 -1.84 -18.60
CA LYS A 19 8.26 -0.56 -18.98
C LYS A 19 9.71 -0.52 -18.52
N ASP A 20 10.63 -0.20 -19.43
CA ASP A 20 12.07 -0.11 -19.15
C ASP A 20 12.63 -1.38 -18.47
N GLY A 21 12.17 -2.56 -18.92
CA GLY A 21 12.56 -3.88 -18.37
C GLY A 21 12.01 -4.17 -16.96
N LYS A 22 11.13 -3.32 -16.43
CA LYS A 22 10.49 -3.50 -15.13
C LYS A 22 8.99 -3.75 -15.29
N LYS A 23 8.46 -4.67 -14.47
CA LYS A 23 7.04 -5.00 -14.43
C LYS A 23 6.29 -4.07 -13.47
N TYR A 24 5.14 -3.59 -13.91
CA TYR A 24 4.24 -2.73 -13.16
C TYR A 24 2.80 -3.22 -13.26
N LYS A 25 1.94 -2.84 -12.32
CA LYS A 25 0.49 -2.95 -12.43
C LYS A 25 -0.14 -1.56 -12.39
N LEU A 26 -1.15 -1.34 -13.22
CA LEU A 26 -1.89 -0.08 -13.23
C LEU A 26 -2.80 0.00 -11.99
N PHE A 27 -2.64 1.06 -11.20
CA PHE A 27 -3.49 1.35 -10.05
C PHE A 27 -4.14 2.71 -10.23
N TYR A 28 -5.45 2.80 -9.97
CA TYR A 28 -6.19 4.04 -10.10
C TYR A 28 -7.20 4.22 -8.96
N GLY A 29 -7.36 5.46 -8.50
CA GLY A 29 -8.42 5.81 -7.56
C GLY A 29 -9.80 5.78 -8.23
N MET A 30 -10.86 5.49 -7.48
CA MET A 30 -12.23 5.39 -8.04
C MET A 30 -12.77 6.73 -8.57
N SER A 31 -12.25 7.86 -8.08
CA SER A 31 -12.57 9.20 -8.60
C SER A 31 -11.59 9.67 -9.68
N SER A 32 -10.85 8.75 -10.33
CA SER A 32 -9.95 9.08 -11.44
C SER A 32 -10.67 9.02 -12.79
N ASP A 33 -10.15 9.74 -13.79
CA ASP A 33 -10.61 9.62 -15.18
C ASP A 33 -10.65 8.17 -15.68
N THR A 34 -9.65 7.36 -15.31
CA THR A 34 -9.58 5.94 -15.68
C THR A 34 -10.77 5.17 -15.11
N ALA A 35 -11.10 5.38 -13.84
CA ALA A 35 -12.25 4.73 -13.22
C ALA A 35 -13.57 5.25 -13.81
N MET A 36 -13.72 6.57 -13.94
CA MET A 36 -14.95 7.18 -14.48
C MET A 36 -15.22 6.71 -15.91
N LYS A 37 -14.21 6.69 -16.78
CA LYS A 37 -14.34 6.14 -18.15
C LYS A 37 -14.69 4.66 -18.13
N LYS A 38 -14.03 3.85 -17.29
CA LYS A 38 -14.23 2.40 -17.23
C LYS A 38 -15.60 1.98 -16.70
N TYR A 39 -16.15 2.70 -15.73
CA TYR A 39 -17.38 2.29 -15.02
C TYR A 39 -18.60 3.16 -15.34
N GLN A 40 -18.41 4.41 -15.79
CA GLN A 40 -19.49 5.37 -16.06
C GLN A 40 -19.50 5.87 -17.51
N GLY A 41 -18.57 5.43 -18.37
CA GLY A 41 -18.51 5.77 -19.79
C GLY A 41 -17.91 7.14 -20.10
N SER A 42 -18.05 8.13 -19.21
CA SER A 42 -17.39 9.44 -19.34
C SER A 42 -17.25 10.13 -17.98
N VAL A 43 -16.46 11.19 -17.96
CA VAL A 43 -16.42 12.14 -16.84
C VAL A 43 -17.53 13.15 -17.08
N ALA A 44 -18.47 13.28 -16.14
CA ALA A 44 -19.52 14.29 -16.24
C ALA A 44 -18.86 15.69 -16.31
N GLU A 45 -19.31 16.58 -17.21
CA GLU A 45 -18.66 17.88 -17.45
C GLU A 45 -18.46 18.75 -16.21
N TYR A 46 -19.32 18.58 -15.19
CA TYR A 46 -19.25 19.31 -13.93
C TYR A 46 -18.35 18.67 -12.87
N ARG A 47 -17.78 17.49 -13.12
CA ARG A 47 -16.92 16.76 -12.18
C ARG A 47 -15.45 16.85 -12.60
N ALA A 48 -14.62 17.31 -11.67
CA ALA A 48 -13.17 17.18 -11.80
C ALA A 48 -12.70 15.80 -11.30
N SER A 49 -11.65 15.26 -11.91
CA SER A 49 -10.99 14.05 -11.44
C SER A 49 -10.19 14.32 -10.17
N GLU A 50 -10.62 13.73 -9.05
CA GLU A 50 -9.93 13.80 -7.77
C GLU A 50 -8.93 12.64 -7.57
N GLY A 51 -9.11 11.56 -8.34
CA GLY A 51 -8.25 10.38 -8.30
C GLY A 51 -7.09 10.46 -9.30
N LYS A 52 -5.97 9.82 -8.96
CA LYS A 52 -4.85 9.62 -9.88
C LYS A 52 -4.77 8.19 -10.38
N THR A 53 -4.17 8.03 -11.56
CA THR A 53 -3.75 6.74 -12.12
C THR A 53 -2.23 6.69 -12.09
N ILE A 54 -1.68 5.62 -11.53
CA ILE A 54 -0.25 5.43 -11.34
C ILE A 54 0.18 4.00 -11.69
N TYR A 55 1.44 3.84 -12.06
CA TYR A 55 2.07 2.52 -12.20
C TYR A 55 2.70 2.10 -10.89
N MET A 56 2.18 1.03 -10.30
CA MET A 56 2.73 0.42 -9.10
C MET A 56 3.74 -0.65 -9.49
N PRO A 57 4.93 -0.72 -8.86
CA PRO A 57 5.86 -1.82 -9.10
C PRO A 57 5.18 -3.16 -8.86
N TYR A 58 5.43 -4.12 -9.73
CA TYR A 58 4.95 -5.49 -9.57
C TYR A 58 5.62 -6.16 -8.36
N ARG A 59 4.83 -6.85 -7.53
CA ARG A 59 5.27 -7.43 -6.25
C ARG A 59 5.11 -8.96 -6.17
N GLY A 60 4.53 -9.59 -7.19
CA GLY A 60 4.27 -11.03 -7.18
C GLY A 60 3.12 -11.44 -6.27
N ASP A 61 3.20 -12.63 -5.70
CA ASP A 61 2.15 -13.20 -4.86
C ASP A 61 1.96 -12.41 -3.54
N VAL A 62 0.70 -12.11 -3.19
CA VAL A 62 0.34 -11.32 -2.00
C VAL A 62 0.68 -12.00 -0.68
N SER A 63 0.78 -13.33 -0.65
CA SER A 63 0.94 -14.11 0.59
C SER A 63 2.17 -13.66 1.37
N ARG A 64 3.28 -13.36 0.69
CA ARG A 64 4.51 -12.85 1.32
C ARG A 64 4.27 -11.54 2.07
N THR A 65 3.68 -10.56 1.39
CA THR A 65 3.32 -9.26 1.98
C THR A 65 2.35 -9.41 3.16
N ILE A 66 1.38 -10.33 3.07
CA ILE A 66 0.45 -10.59 4.19
C ILE A 66 1.18 -11.20 5.38
N HIS A 67 2.07 -12.16 5.17
CA HIS A 67 2.86 -12.75 6.25
C HIS A 67 3.72 -11.70 6.95
N ASP A 68 4.35 -10.78 6.22
CA ASP A 68 5.14 -9.69 6.77
C ASP A 68 4.27 -8.73 7.60
N LEU A 69 3.10 -8.32 7.09
CA LEU A 69 2.16 -7.47 7.82
C LEU A 69 1.69 -8.13 9.12
N LEU A 70 1.36 -9.42 9.07
CA LEU A 70 0.94 -10.17 10.26
C LEU A 70 2.11 -10.34 11.24
N GLY A 71 3.33 -10.52 10.75
CA GLY A 71 4.56 -10.57 11.55
C GLY A 71 4.79 -9.26 12.30
N GLY A 72 4.82 -8.13 11.58
CA GLY A 72 4.98 -6.81 12.16
C GLY A 72 3.89 -6.46 13.18
N LEU A 73 2.64 -6.82 12.89
CA LEU A 73 1.53 -6.63 13.82
C LEU A 73 1.71 -7.43 15.12
N ARG A 74 2.16 -8.69 15.03
CA ARG A 74 2.47 -9.51 16.22
C ARG A 74 3.63 -8.91 17.02
N SER A 75 4.71 -8.49 16.37
CA SER A 75 5.84 -7.84 17.06
C SER A 75 5.41 -6.56 17.77
N ALA A 76 4.61 -5.71 17.11
CA ALA A 76 4.06 -4.51 17.71
C ALA A 76 3.21 -4.82 18.95
N CYS A 77 2.35 -5.85 18.88
CA CYS A 77 1.61 -6.35 20.04
C CYS A 77 2.55 -6.77 21.18
N THR A 78 3.61 -7.52 20.90
CA THR A 78 4.60 -7.93 21.92
C THR A 78 5.27 -6.72 22.58
N TYR A 79 5.69 -5.71 21.81
CA TYR A 79 6.38 -4.53 22.34
C TYR A 79 5.54 -3.71 23.32
N ILE A 80 4.23 -3.63 23.11
CA ILE A 80 3.30 -2.94 24.03
C ILE A 80 2.63 -3.90 25.03
N GLY A 81 3.04 -5.17 25.04
CA GLY A 81 2.48 -6.22 25.88
C GLY A 81 1.01 -6.55 25.59
N ALA A 82 0.47 -6.34 24.39
CA ALA A 82 -0.89 -6.71 24.02
C ALA A 82 -0.98 -8.18 23.57
N THR A 83 -1.88 -8.96 24.18
CA THR A 83 -2.09 -10.38 23.79
C THR A 83 -3.18 -10.56 22.74
N LYS A 84 -4.05 -9.56 22.60
CA LYS A 84 -5.17 -9.53 21.66
C LYS A 84 -5.23 -8.19 20.95
N LEU A 85 -5.73 -8.18 19.72
CA LEU A 85 -5.83 -6.94 18.92
C LEU A 85 -6.67 -5.84 19.63
N LYS A 86 -7.72 -6.24 20.36
CA LYS A 86 -8.58 -5.31 21.12
C LYS A 86 -7.85 -4.60 22.28
N GLU A 87 -6.67 -5.06 22.67
CA GLU A 87 -5.88 -4.47 23.75
C GLU A 87 -4.96 -3.33 23.29
N LEU A 88 -4.66 -3.26 21.99
CA LEU A 88 -3.75 -2.24 21.41
C LEU A 88 -4.15 -0.82 21.82
N SER A 89 -5.42 -0.46 21.66
CA SER A 89 -5.90 0.90 21.97
C SER A 89 -5.82 1.27 23.45
N LYS A 90 -5.72 0.27 24.35
CA LYS A 90 -5.61 0.48 25.80
C LYS A 90 -4.16 0.44 26.30
N ARG A 91 -3.27 -0.27 25.60
CA ARG A 91 -1.88 -0.49 26.04
C ARG A 91 -0.85 0.36 25.29
N ALA A 92 -1.19 0.87 24.10
CA ALA A 92 -0.26 1.68 23.33
C ALA A 92 -0.03 3.06 23.98
N THR A 93 1.24 3.40 24.19
CA THR A 93 1.66 4.76 24.54
C THR A 93 2.11 5.47 23.27
N PHE A 94 1.47 6.59 22.94
CA PHE A 94 1.82 7.40 21.77
C PHE A 94 2.69 8.57 22.17
N VAL A 95 3.73 8.83 21.38
CA VAL A 95 4.59 10.00 21.54
C VAL A 95 4.44 10.88 20.31
N ARG A 96 4.25 12.19 20.52
CA ARG A 96 4.21 13.17 19.43
C ARG A 96 5.62 13.44 18.94
N VAL A 97 5.87 13.21 17.66
CA VAL A 97 7.11 13.61 16.98
C VAL A 97 6.93 14.98 16.34
N THR A 98 7.97 15.82 16.39
CA THR A 98 7.95 17.19 15.84
C THR A 98 8.43 17.27 14.40
N GLN A 99 9.26 16.31 13.96
CA GLN A 99 9.74 16.23 12.58
C GLN A 99 8.75 15.47 11.71
N GLN A 100 8.58 15.94 10.48
CA GLN A 100 7.72 15.31 9.48
C GLN A 100 8.40 14.10 8.82
N THR A 101 9.73 14.15 8.67
CA THR A 101 10.55 13.08 8.14
C THR A 101 11.37 12.45 9.26
N ASN A 102 11.56 11.14 9.17
CA ASN A 102 12.45 10.39 10.05
C ASN A 102 13.71 10.07 9.28
N ASP A 103 14.75 10.88 9.47
CA ASP A 103 16.04 10.70 8.77
C ASP A 103 16.99 9.75 9.51
N GLN A 104 16.58 9.26 10.69
CA GLN A 104 17.39 8.35 11.52
C GLN A 104 17.26 6.90 11.08
N TYR A 105 16.08 6.52 10.56
CA TYR A 105 15.82 5.19 10.04
C TYR A 105 15.65 5.31 8.53
N SER A 106 16.77 5.31 7.81
CA SER A 106 16.75 5.14 6.36
C SER A 106 16.27 3.73 6.00
N ALA A 107 15.69 3.57 4.80
CA ALA A 107 15.36 2.26 4.28
C ALA A 107 16.65 1.43 4.25
N TYR A 108 16.73 0.41 5.10
CA TYR A 108 17.80 -0.57 5.02
C TYR A 108 17.58 -1.31 3.69
N GLU A 109 18.35 -0.97 2.66
CA GLU A 109 18.41 -1.75 1.43
C GLU A 109 19.00 -3.11 1.81
N VAL A 110 18.14 -4.08 2.13
CA VAL A 110 18.57 -5.47 2.27
C VAL A 110 19.11 -5.87 0.91
N PRO A 111 20.42 -6.15 0.76
CA PRO A 111 20.95 -6.63 -0.50
C PRO A 111 20.17 -7.88 -0.87
N ARG A 112 19.49 -7.87 -2.03
CA ARG A 112 18.96 -9.11 -2.58
C ARG A 112 20.17 -9.96 -2.91
N ILE A 113 20.42 -10.97 -2.08
CA ILE A 113 21.26 -12.09 -2.46
C ILE A 113 20.50 -12.77 -3.59
N ASP A 114 21.07 -12.66 -4.78
CA ASP A 114 20.69 -13.30 -6.03
C ASP A 114 20.52 -14.82 -5.89
#